data_AF-A0A9E4X3G8-F1
#
_entry.id   AF-A0A9E4X3G8-F1
#
_cell.length_a   1.000
_cell.length_b   1.000
_cell.length_c   1.000
_cell.angle_alpha   90.00
_cell.angle_beta   90.00
_cell.angle_gamma   90.00
#
_symmetry.space_group_name_H-M   'P 1'
#
loop_
_entity.id
_entity.type
_entity.pdbx_description
1 polymer ?
#
loop_
_entity_poly.entity_id
_entity_poly.type
_entity_poly.pdbx_seq_one_letter_code
_entity_poly.pdbx_strand_id
1 'polypeptide(L)'
;MVEGYNGLLTATVFLPAAGALVLLLVVKGDRNVRNFAVLIAFADMVLSLVVFGFFDRSEGADRFQFVDMITWIPDVGLNADFLLTVDGLSAPMVALTGLLGMCAVLASWRIGLRVKEYFVWLLVLQTAVMGVFSSMDLLLFFLFWELELIPMFMLISVWGSGRKEYSAMKFLIFTILGSAFMLVAIVAVFLT
;
A
#
# COMPACT_ATOMS: atom_id res chain seq x y z
N MET A 1 27.64 -5.32 1.69
CA MET A 1 27.11 -4.95 3.02
C MET A 1 26.21 -3.77 2.77
N VAL A 2 24.90 -3.98 2.65
CA VAL A 2 23.95 -2.89 2.38
C VAL A 2 23.82 -2.09 3.68
N GLU A 3 24.63 -1.06 3.82
CA GLU A 3 24.57 -0.12 4.94
C GLU A 3 23.31 0.75 4.82
N GLY A 4 22.55 0.78 5.90
CA GLY A 4 21.63 1.87 6.22
C GLY A 4 20.16 1.57 5.96
N TYR A 5 19.44 1.24 7.04
CA TYR A 5 18.02 1.56 7.15
C TYR A 5 17.88 3.06 6.87
N ASN A 6 17.52 3.41 5.65
CA ASN A 6 17.30 4.80 5.26
C ASN A 6 15.89 5.25 5.66
N GLY A 7 14.97 4.30 5.96
CA GLY A 7 13.60 4.58 6.36
C GLY A 7 12.76 5.23 5.26
N LEU A 8 13.35 5.47 4.08
CA LEU A 8 12.70 6.13 2.95
C LEU A 8 11.57 5.26 2.41
N LEU A 9 11.79 3.95 2.33
CA LEU A 9 10.77 3.04 1.82
C LEU A 9 9.63 2.89 2.83
N THR A 10 9.98 2.70 4.11
CA THR A 10 9.02 2.70 5.21
C THR A 10 8.20 4.00 5.21
N ALA A 11 8.84 5.15 5.05
CA ALA A 11 8.14 6.44 4.94
C ALA A 11 7.22 6.48 3.73
N THR A 12 7.65 5.99 2.57
CA THR A 12 6.83 5.96 1.34
C THR A 12 5.60 5.06 1.53
N VAL A 13 5.77 3.87 2.10
CA VAL A 13 4.66 2.93 2.33
C VAL A 13 3.66 3.46 3.35
N PHE A 14 4.14 4.02 4.47
CA PHE A 14 3.28 4.39 5.60
C PHE A 14 2.84 5.86 5.65
N LEU A 15 3.38 6.74 4.80
CA LEU A 15 2.94 8.14 4.73
C LEU A 15 1.43 8.27 4.44
N PRO A 16 0.83 7.50 3.51
CA PRO A 16 -0.61 7.57 3.28
C PRO A 16 -1.41 7.12 4.51
N ALA A 17 -0.98 6.09 5.24
CA ALA A 17 -1.63 5.62 6.47
C ALA A 17 -1.55 6.67 7.59
N ALA A 18 -0.37 7.28 7.79
CA ALA A 18 -0.21 8.39 8.73
C ALA A 18 -1.11 9.57 8.35
N GLY A 19 -1.18 9.90 7.06
CA GLY A 19 -2.10 10.90 6.52
C GLY A 19 -3.56 10.54 6.78
N ALA A 20 -3.96 9.29 6.58
CA ALA A 20 -5.31 8.80 6.85
C ALA A 20 -5.68 8.97 8.33
N LEU A 21 -4.77 8.65 9.24
CA LEU A 21 -4.96 8.79 10.69
C LEU A 21 -5.13 10.26 11.09
N VAL A 22 -4.26 11.15 10.59
CA VAL A 22 -4.35 12.60 10.85
C VAL A 22 -5.64 13.18 10.26
N LEU A 23 -6.01 12.77 9.05
CA LEU A 23 -7.25 13.18 8.40
C LEU A 23 -8.49 12.74 9.21
N LEU A 24 -8.47 11.52 9.74
CA LEU A 24 -9.54 10.98 10.57
C LEU A 24 -9.72 11.79 11.86
N LEU A 25 -8.63 11.99 12.60
CA LEU A 25 -8.64 12.56 13.96
C LEU A 25 -8.70 14.09 14.01
N VAL A 26 -7.97 14.77 13.12
CA VAL A 26 -7.71 16.22 13.24
C VAL A 26 -8.48 17.03 12.22
N VAL A 27 -8.48 16.61 10.96
CA VAL A 27 -8.99 17.44 9.85
C VAL A 27 -10.52 17.49 9.87
N LYS A 28 -11.10 18.68 9.79
CA LYS A 28 -12.55 18.88 9.77
C LYS A 28 -12.96 19.77 8.58
N GLY A 29 -14.15 19.51 8.06
CA GLY A 29 -14.72 20.20 6.90
C GLY A 29 -14.27 19.61 5.56
N ASP A 30 -15.22 19.41 4.65
CA ASP A 30 -15.00 18.66 3.41
C ASP A 30 -13.92 19.28 2.51
N ARG A 31 -13.84 20.61 2.45
CA ARG A 31 -12.81 21.31 1.68
C ARG A 31 -11.41 21.06 2.24
N ASN A 32 -11.25 21.07 3.56
CA ASN A 32 -9.96 20.83 4.22
C ASN A 32 -9.55 19.37 4.08
N VAL A 33 -10.49 18.44 4.20
CA VAL A 33 -10.26 17.01 3.97
C VAL A 33 -9.71 16.77 2.56
N ARG A 34 -10.33 17.36 1.53
CA ARG A 34 -9.87 17.23 0.13
C ARG A 34 -8.48 17.81 -0.07
N ASN A 35 -8.24 19.03 0.41
CA ASN A 35 -6.94 19.67 0.30
C ASN A 35 -5.84 18.87 1.02
N PHE A 36 -6.15 18.33 2.20
CA PHE A 36 -5.22 17.51 2.97
C PHE A 36 -4.93 16.18 2.29
N ALA A 37 -5.95 15.51 1.74
CA ALA A 37 -5.76 14.28 0.97
C ALA A 37 -4.88 14.51 -0.27
N VAL A 38 -5.06 15.64 -0.98
CA VAL A 38 -4.19 16.03 -2.11
C VAL A 38 -2.75 16.25 -1.64
N LEU A 39 -2.56 16.93 -0.50
CA LEU A 39 -1.22 17.17 0.04
C LEU A 39 -0.49 15.86 0.37
N ILE A 40 -1.18 14.92 1.02
CA ILE A 40 -0.61 13.60 1.35
C ILE A 40 -0.33 12.79 0.08
N ALA A 41 -1.27 12.72 -0.86
CA ALA A 41 -1.07 11.97 -2.10
C ALA A 41 0.02 12.58 -3.00
N PHE A 42 0.17 13.91 -2.99
CA PHE A 42 1.26 14.58 -3.68
C PHE A 42 2.61 14.27 -3.03
N ALA A 43 2.70 14.32 -1.70
CA ALA A 43 3.91 13.95 -0.99
C ALA A 43 4.30 12.48 -1.22
N ASP A 44 3.32 11.58 -1.20
CA ASP A 44 3.49 10.15 -1.51
C ASP A 44 4.00 9.94 -2.95
N MET A 45 3.40 10.61 -3.93
CA MET A 45 3.85 10.60 -5.33
C MET A 45 5.29 11.12 -5.48
N VAL A 46 5.66 12.18 -4.76
CA VAL A 46 7.03 12.70 -4.80
C VAL A 46 8.00 11.67 -4.21
N LEU A 47 7.68 11.06 -3.08
CA LEU A 47 8.53 10.03 -2.48
C LEU A 47 8.67 8.80 -3.39
N SER A 48 7.59 8.34 -3.99
CA SER A 48 7.63 7.18 -4.90
C SER A 48 8.45 7.47 -6.16
N LEU A 49 8.39 8.70 -6.70
CA LEU A 49 9.23 9.14 -7.81
C LEU A 49 10.70 9.31 -7.41
N VAL A 50 10.98 9.75 -6.17
CA VAL A 50 12.33 9.79 -5.61
C VAL A 50 12.92 8.37 -5.56
N VAL A 51 12.18 7.40 -5.01
CA VAL A 51 12.62 5.99 -4.99
C VAL A 51 12.96 5.49 -6.39
N PHE A 52 12.12 5.76 -7.39
CA PHE A 52 12.38 5.35 -8.77
C PHE A 52 13.54 6.11 -9.44
N GLY A 53 13.69 7.41 -9.14
CA GLY A 53 14.74 8.26 -9.69
C GLY A 53 16.13 7.90 -9.18
N PHE A 54 16.23 7.55 -7.89
CA PHE A 54 17.47 7.16 -7.24
C PHE A 54 17.77 5.66 -7.34
N PHE A 55 16.89 4.86 -7.94
CA PHE A 55 17.17 3.45 -8.21
C PHE A 55 18.33 3.31 -9.20
N ASP A 56 19.43 2.70 -8.74
CA ASP A 56 20.63 2.49 -9.53
C ASP A 56 20.41 1.35 -10.54
N ARG A 57 20.70 1.64 -11.81
CA ARG A 57 20.52 0.72 -12.96
C ARG A 57 21.86 0.36 -13.61
N SER A 58 22.97 0.73 -12.98
CA SER A 58 24.31 0.50 -13.51
C SER A 58 24.67 -0.99 -13.52
N GLU A 59 25.55 -1.38 -14.45
CA GLU A 59 26.11 -2.73 -14.48
C GLU A 59 26.96 -2.95 -13.21
N GLY A 60 26.45 -3.75 -12.27
CA GLY A 60 27.07 -4.00 -10.97
C GLY A 60 26.29 -3.48 -9.77
N ALA A 61 25.17 -2.78 -9.98
CA ALA A 61 24.26 -2.37 -8.91
C ALA A 61 23.60 -3.59 -8.25
N ASP A 62 23.37 -3.50 -6.92
CA ASP A 62 22.64 -4.53 -6.19
C ASP A 62 21.19 -4.63 -6.72
N ARG A 63 20.71 -5.88 -6.87
CA ARG A 63 19.34 -6.17 -7.34
C ARG A 63 18.28 -5.59 -6.41
N PHE A 64 18.54 -5.62 -5.11
CA PHE A 64 17.65 -5.13 -4.06
C PHE A 64 18.24 -3.86 -3.46
N GLN A 65 17.49 -2.76 -3.56
CA GLN A 65 17.90 -1.43 -3.11
C GLN A 65 16.85 -0.87 -2.14
N PHE A 66 17.26 0.12 -1.34
CA PHE A 66 16.41 0.73 -0.30
C PHE A 66 15.88 -0.31 0.70
N VAL A 67 16.79 -1.10 1.27
CA VAL A 67 16.47 -2.19 2.18
C VAL A 67 16.18 -1.66 3.59
N ASP A 68 14.91 -1.74 4.00
CA ASP A 68 14.46 -1.51 5.36
C ASP A 68 14.08 -2.88 5.97
N MET A 69 14.94 -3.41 6.86
CA MET A 69 14.78 -4.74 7.47
C MET A 69 14.66 -4.66 8.99
N ILE A 70 13.61 -5.25 9.56
CA ILE A 70 13.41 -5.41 11.01
C ILE A 70 12.91 -6.84 11.27
N THR A 71 13.63 -7.64 12.05
CA THR A 71 13.15 -8.96 12.46
C THR A 71 12.03 -8.82 13.49
N TRP A 72 10.83 -9.31 13.16
CA TRP A 72 9.61 -9.11 13.95
C TRP A 72 9.06 -10.41 14.57
N ILE A 73 9.27 -11.58 13.94
CA ILE A 73 8.88 -12.89 14.51
C ILE A 73 10.13 -13.79 14.56
N PRO A 74 10.89 -13.74 15.66
CA PRO A 74 12.17 -14.44 15.76
C PRO A 74 12.09 -15.94 16.11
N ASP A 75 10.91 -16.55 16.24
CA ASP A 75 10.77 -17.90 16.80
C ASP A 75 10.07 -18.95 15.90
N VAL A 76 10.67 -20.16 15.91
CA VAL A 76 10.28 -21.51 15.48
C VAL A 76 9.43 -21.66 14.19
N GLY A 77 10.08 -21.53 13.03
CA GLY A 77 9.65 -22.18 11.78
C GLY A 77 9.09 -21.29 10.68
N LEU A 78 8.77 -20.02 10.98
CA LEU A 78 8.30 -19.06 9.96
C LEU A 78 9.34 -18.00 9.58
N ASN A 79 10.33 -17.69 10.43
CA ASN A 79 11.40 -16.71 10.16
C ASN A 79 10.93 -15.49 9.33
N ALA A 80 9.83 -14.86 9.76
CA ALA A 80 9.28 -13.75 9.03
C ALA A 80 10.05 -12.49 9.40
N ASP A 81 10.44 -11.71 8.40
CA ASP A 81 11.10 -10.42 8.55
C ASP A 81 10.22 -9.30 8.02
N PHE A 82 10.20 -8.15 8.69
CA PHE A 82 9.71 -6.94 8.08
C PHE A 82 10.78 -6.47 7.09
N LEU A 83 10.71 -7.00 5.86
CA LEU A 83 11.67 -6.72 4.79
C LEU A 83 10.98 -5.95 3.67
N LEU A 84 11.25 -4.66 3.66
CA LEU A 84 10.85 -3.73 2.62
C LEU A 84 12.05 -3.42 1.73
N THR A 85 11.92 -3.64 0.43
CA THR A 85 12.97 -3.34 -0.55
C THR A 85 12.36 -3.15 -1.93
N VAL A 86 13.16 -2.60 -2.84
CA VAL A 86 12.76 -2.41 -4.22
C VAL A 86 13.74 -3.09 -5.16
N ASP A 87 13.22 -3.78 -6.17
CA ASP A 87 13.98 -4.31 -7.31
C ASP A 87 13.59 -3.60 -8.62
N GLY A 88 14.15 -4.05 -9.74
CA GLY A 88 13.89 -3.46 -11.06
C GLY A 88 12.42 -3.49 -11.51
N LEU A 89 11.59 -4.39 -10.96
CA LEU A 89 10.15 -4.46 -11.24
C LEU A 89 9.34 -3.68 -10.19
N SER A 90 9.70 -3.77 -8.92
CA SER A 90 9.03 -3.03 -7.84
C SER A 90 9.20 -1.52 -8.00
N ALA A 91 10.35 -1.03 -8.46
CA ALA A 91 10.62 0.41 -8.57
C ALA A 91 9.60 1.15 -9.43
N PRO A 92 9.33 0.72 -10.69
CA PRO A 92 8.30 1.36 -11.50
C PRO A 92 6.89 1.14 -10.93
N MET A 93 6.61 0.03 -10.25
CA MET A 93 5.28 -0.20 -9.65
C MET A 93 5.01 0.73 -8.47
N VAL A 94 6.00 0.98 -7.60
CA VAL A 94 5.89 1.97 -6.51
C VAL A 94 5.66 3.38 -7.07
N ALA A 95 6.42 3.78 -8.09
CA ALA A 95 6.22 5.06 -8.77
C ALA A 95 4.82 5.19 -9.39
N LEU A 96 4.37 4.14 -10.09
CA LEU A 96 3.05 4.08 -10.71
C LEU A 96 1.93 4.17 -9.66
N THR A 97 2.06 3.46 -8.54
CA THR A 97 1.10 3.50 -7.43
C THR A 97 0.98 4.92 -6.87
N GLY A 98 2.10 5.61 -6.62
CA GLY A 98 2.08 7.01 -6.18
C GLY A 98 1.37 7.94 -7.17
N LEU A 99 1.68 7.80 -8.46
CA LEU A 99 1.05 8.59 -9.53
C LEU A 99 -0.46 8.33 -9.62
N LEU A 100 -0.87 7.06 -9.61
CA LEU A 100 -2.28 6.68 -9.66
C LEU A 100 -3.04 7.11 -8.39
N GLY A 101 -2.41 7.04 -7.23
CA GLY A 101 -2.96 7.55 -5.97
C GLY A 101 -3.30 9.04 -6.04
N MET A 102 -2.36 9.86 -6.55
CA MET A 102 -2.59 11.29 -6.79
C MET A 102 -3.74 11.52 -7.79
N CYS A 103 -3.73 10.81 -8.92
CA CYS A 103 -4.79 10.89 -9.91
C CYS A 103 -6.16 10.50 -9.33
N ALA A 104 -6.22 9.45 -8.50
CA ALA A 104 -7.45 9.00 -7.85
C ALA A 104 -7.99 10.06 -6.88
N VAL A 105 -7.13 10.67 -6.06
CA VAL A 105 -7.55 11.75 -5.14
C VAL A 105 -8.11 12.95 -5.91
N LEU A 106 -7.45 13.36 -7.00
CA LEU A 106 -7.91 14.47 -7.84
C LEU A 106 -9.23 14.14 -8.57
N ALA A 107 -9.37 12.93 -9.11
CA ALA A 107 -10.59 12.48 -9.78
C ALA A 107 -11.79 12.45 -8.80
N SER A 108 -11.53 12.17 -7.52
CA SER A 108 -12.55 12.07 -6.48
C SER A 108 -12.99 13.39 -5.86
N TRP A 109 -12.61 14.52 -6.46
CA TRP A 109 -12.96 15.86 -5.95
C TRP A 109 -14.47 16.10 -5.83
N ARG A 110 -15.28 15.41 -6.63
CA ARG A 110 -16.75 15.57 -6.65
C ARG A 110 -17.49 14.69 -5.63
N ILE A 111 -16.80 13.85 -4.86
CA ILE A 111 -17.45 13.02 -3.83
C ILE A 111 -18.04 13.92 -2.74
N GLY A 112 -19.37 13.85 -2.57
CA GLY A 112 -20.12 14.61 -1.57
C GLY A 112 -20.61 13.77 -0.38
N LEU A 113 -20.80 12.46 -0.56
CA LEU A 113 -21.22 11.56 0.51
C LEU A 113 -20.02 11.18 1.38
N ARG A 114 -20.11 11.40 2.70
CA ARG A 114 -19.11 10.92 3.69
C ARG A 114 -17.66 11.20 3.26
N VAL A 115 -17.39 12.43 2.83
CA VAL A 115 -16.12 12.86 2.20
C VAL A 115 -14.90 12.43 3.00
N LYS A 116 -14.93 12.60 4.33
CA LYS A 116 -13.85 12.17 5.23
C LYS A 116 -13.55 10.67 5.10
N GLU A 117 -14.56 9.82 5.25
CA GLU A 117 -14.39 8.37 5.24
C GLU A 117 -13.85 7.90 3.89
N TYR A 118 -14.31 8.51 2.78
CA TYR A 118 -13.83 8.19 1.44
C TYR A 118 -12.32 8.36 1.30
N PHE A 119 -11.80 9.54 1.67
CA PHE A 119 -10.37 9.82 1.54
C PHE A 119 -9.52 9.04 2.54
N VAL A 120 -10.05 8.72 3.73
CA VAL A 120 -9.37 7.81 4.67
C VAL A 120 -9.19 6.44 4.02
N TRP A 121 -10.26 5.85 3.49
CA TRP A 121 -10.16 4.54 2.83
C TRP A 121 -9.26 4.56 1.61
N LEU A 122 -9.30 5.63 0.82
CA LEU A 122 -8.43 5.77 -0.36
C LEU A 122 -6.94 5.83 0.05
N LEU A 123 -6.60 6.56 1.11
CA LEU A 123 -5.22 6.62 1.63
C LEU A 123 -4.77 5.30 2.29
N VAL A 124 -5.66 4.59 2.98
CA VAL A 124 -5.35 3.25 3.51
C VAL A 124 -5.14 2.26 2.37
N LEU A 125 -5.95 2.33 1.30
CA LEU A 125 -5.75 1.52 0.09
C LEU A 125 -4.37 1.80 -0.53
N GLN A 126 -3.99 3.06 -0.66
CA GLN A 126 -2.67 3.46 -1.17
C GLN A 126 -1.52 2.82 -0.37
N THR A 127 -1.62 2.84 0.97
CA THR A 127 -0.64 2.19 1.86
C THR A 127 -0.53 0.69 1.56
N ALA A 128 -1.67 0.02 1.42
CA ALA A 128 -1.71 -1.42 1.18
C ALA A 128 -1.05 -1.77 -0.16
N VAL A 129 -1.40 -1.07 -1.24
CA VAL A 129 -0.84 -1.31 -2.58
C VAL A 129 0.66 -0.99 -2.62
N MET A 130 1.12 0.08 -1.96
CA MET A 130 2.56 0.37 -1.81
C MET A 130 3.29 -0.75 -1.08
N GLY A 131 2.70 -1.28 -0.01
CA GLY A 131 3.24 -2.41 0.76
C GLY A 131 3.35 -3.69 -0.08
N VAL A 132 2.34 -4.01 -0.89
CA VAL A 132 2.36 -5.19 -1.79
C VAL A 132 3.56 -5.16 -2.72
N PHE A 133 3.89 -4.02 -3.32
CA PHE A 133 5.00 -3.93 -4.28
C PHE A 133 6.38 -3.83 -3.64
N SER A 134 6.46 -3.47 -2.35
CA SER A 134 7.72 -3.27 -1.64
C SER A 134 8.09 -4.42 -0.69
N SER A 135 7.16 -5.33 -0.40
CA SER A 135 7.41 -6.46 0.49
C SER A 135 8.14 -7.59 -0.23
N MET A 136 9.30 -8.01 0.31
CA MET A 136 10.02 -9.20 -0.17
C MET A 136 9.77 -10.44 0.67
N ASP A 137 9.32 -10.29 1.91
CA ASP A 137 8.86 -11.40 2.73
C ASP A 137 7.45 -11.83 2.29
N LEU A 138 7.24 -13.14 2.05
CA LEU A 138 5.96 -13.67 1.55
C LEU A 138 4.80 -13.46 2.53
N LEU A 139 5.06 -13.53 3.83
CA LEU A 139 4.04 -13.30 4.86
C LEU A 139 3.68 -11.81 4.92
N LEU A 140 4.67 -10.93 4.88
CA LEU A 140 4.43 -9.49 4.82
C LEU A 140 3.67 -9.09 3.54
N PHE A 141 4.06 -9.65 2.40
CA PHE A 141 3.34 -9.50 1.12
C PHE A 141 1.88 -9.93 1.27
N PHE A 142 1.63 -11.12 1.84
CA PHE A 142 0.28 -11.63 2.08
C PHE A 142 -0.55 -10.70 2.98
N LEU A 143 0.07 -10.11 4.00
CA LEU A 143 -0.61 -9.18 4.89
C LEU A 143 -1.04 -7.89 4.20
N PHE A 144 -0.17 -7.29 3.39
CA PHE A 144 -0.56 -6.13 2.59
C PHE A 144 -1.61 -6.47 1.52
N TRP A 145 -1.51 -7.66 0.93
CA TRP A 145 -2.48 -8.19 -0.03
C TRP A 145 -3.87 -8.39 0.59
N GLU A 146 -3.96 -8.90 1.81
CA GLU A 146 -5.25 -9.00 2.51
C GLU A 146 -5.74 -7.64 3.00
N LEU A 147 -4.81 -6.77 3.42
CA LEU A 147 -5.14 -5.44 3.92
C LEU A 147 -5.84 -4.60 2.83
N GLU A 148 -5.44 -4.68 1.56
CA GLU A 148 -6.08 -3.90 0.48
C GLU A 148 -7.54 -4.27 0.22
N LEU A 149 -7.96 -5.49 0.58
CA LEU A 149 -9.35 -5.94 0.40
C LEU A 149 -10.33 -5.15 1.24
N ILE A 150 -9.92 -4.75 2.45
CA ILE A 150 -10.79 -4.03 3.39
C ILE A 150 -11.15 -2.63 2.84
N PRO A 151 -10.19 -1.77 2.47
CA PRO A 151 -10.49 -0.50 1.82
C PRO A 151 -11.26 -0.65 0.51
N MET A 152 -10.89 -1.60 -0.35
CA MET A 152 -11.60 -1.82 -1.62
C MET A 152 -13.06 -2.17 -1.38
N PHE A 153 -13.33 -3.09 -0.46
CA PHE A 153 -14.69 -3.47 -0.08
C PHE A 153 -15.49 -2.26 0.41
N MET A 154 -14.91 -1.41 1.25
CA MET A 154 -15.57 -0.21 1.77
C MET A 154 -15.83 0.83 0.68
N LEU A 155 -14.84 1.07 -0.19
CA LEU A 155 -14.96 2.01 -1.30
C LEU A 155 -16.05 1.57 -2.28
N ILE A 156 -16.09 0.28 -2.63
CA ILE A 156 -17.11 -0.28 -3.54
C ILE A 156 -18.49 -0.28 -2.87
N SER A 157 -18.63 -0.77 -1.64
CA SER A 157 -19.94 -0.94 -1.00
C SER A 157 -20.66 0.39 -0.72
N VAL A 158 -19.91 1.45 -0.37
CA VAL A 158 -20.51 2.74 0.00
C VAL A 158 -20.59 3.69 -1.21
N TRP A 159 -19.53 3.82 -2.01
CA TRP A 159 -19.43 4.79 -3.11
C TRP A 159 -19.52 4.18 -4.52
N GLY A 160 -19.58 2.85 -4.64
CA GLY A 160 -19.78 2.19 -5.93
C GLY A 160 -21.14 2.48 -6.55
N SER A 161 -21.24 2.27 -7.86
CA SER A 161 -22.47 2.46 -8.64
C SER A 161 -23.24 1.14 -8.83
N GLY A 162 -24.54 1.26 -9.14
CA GLY A 162 -25.40 0.10 -9.40
C GLY A 162 -25.64 -0.76 -8.14
N ARG A 163 -25.51 -2.09 -8.28
CA ARG A 163 -25.72 -3.07 -7.18
C ARG A 163 -24.47 -3.19 -6.30
N LYS A 164 -24.05 -2.05 -5.72
CA LYS A 164 -22.76 -1.86 -5.07
C LYS A 164 -22.44 -2.86 -3.94
N GLU A 165 -23.40 -3.17 -3.07
CA GLU A 165 -23.20 -4.16 -1.99
C GLU A 165 -22.98 -5.57 -2.53
N TYR A 166 -23.75 -5.97 -3.54
CA TYR A 166 -23.59 -7.25 -4.22
C TYR A 166 -22.26 -7.35 -4.96
N SER A 167 -21.84 -6.28 -5.64
CA SER A 167 -20.54 -6.20 -6.31
C SER A 167 -19.38 -6.27 -5.31
N ALA A 168 -19.47 -5.55 -4.19
CA ALA A 168 -18.46 -5.58 -3.12
C ALA A 168 -18.34 -6.97 -2.49
N MET A 169 -19.48 -7.63 -2.21
CA MET A 169 -19.49 -8.98 -1.67
C MET A 169 -18.89 -10.00 -2.64
N LYS A 170 -19.21 -9.89 -3.94
CA LYS A 170 -18.56 -10.72 -4.96
C LYS A 170 -17.07 -10.50 -5.00
N PHE A 171 -16.62 -9.25 -5.11
CA PHE A 171 -15.22 -8.90 -5.10
C PHE A 171 -14.51 -9.56 -3.91
N LEU A 172 -15.04 -9.39 -2.70
CA LEU A 172 -14.46 -9.97 -1.49
C LEU A 172 -14.40 -11.51 -1.54
N ILE A 173 -15.49 -12.19 -1.91
CA ILE A 173 -15.54 -13.66 -1.94
C ILE A 173 -14.57 -14.23 -2.98
N PHE A 174 -14.52 -13.66 -4.19
CA PHE A 174 -13.62 -14.14 -5.23
C PHE A 174 -12.16 -13.93 -4.85
N THR A 175 -11.83 -12.81 -4.21
CA THR A 175 -10.45 -12.52 -3.83
C THR A 175 -10.00 -13.31 -2.60
N ILE A 176 -10.83 -13.41 -1.54
CA ILE A 176 -10.51 -14.23 -0.35
C ILE A 176 -10.36 -15.70 -0.71
N LEU A 177 -11.20 -16.21 -1.61
CA LEU A 177 -11.08 -17.61 -2.04
C LEU A 177 -9.73 -17.85 -2.74
N GLY A 178 -9.30 -16.93 -3.61
CA GLY A 178 -7.98 -17.00 -4.24
C GLY A 178 -6.84 -16.86 -3.24
N SER A 179 -6.93 -15.94 -2.29
CA SER A 179 -5.89 -15.72 -1.30
C SER A 179 -5.79 -16.84 -0.27
N ALA A 180 -6.87 -17.57 0.00
CA ALA A 180 -6.82 -18.77 0.83
C ALA A 180 -5.89 -19.83 0.23
N PHE A 181 -5.93 -20.05 -1.09
CA PHE A 181 -4.98 -20.94 -1.78
C PHE A 181 -3.55 -20.39 -1.74
N MET A 182 -3.40 -19.07 -1.90
CA MET A 182 -2.09 -18.41 -1.78
C MET A 182 -1.49 -18.61 -0.38
N LEU A 183 -2.27 -18.47 0.69
CA LEU A 183 -1.82 -18.69 2.06
C LEU A 183 -1.34 -20.12 2.26
N VAL A 184 -2.10 -21.11 1.78
CA VAL A 184 -1.70 -22.53 1.85
C VAL A 184 -0.37 -22.75 1.12
N ALA A 185 -0.17 -22.15 -0.05
CA ALA A 185 1.08 -22.26 -0.79
C ALA A 185 2.26 -21.60 -0.05
N ILE A 186 2.05 -20.41 0.52
CA ILE A 186 3.08 -19.72 1.32
C ILE A 186 3.50 -20.57 2.52
N VAL A 187 2.53 -21.08 3.29
CA VAL A 187 2.81 -21.96 4.44
C VAL A 187 3.52 -23.25 4.00
N ALA A 188 3.12 -23.84 2.87
CA ALA A 188 3.78 -25.04 2.35
C ALA A 188 5.26 -24.77 2.03
N VAL A 189 5.59 -23.63 1.42
CA VAL A 189 6.97 -23.22 1.13
C VAL A 189 7.78 -22.99 2.41
N PHE A 190 7.18 -22.41 3.46
CA PHE A 190 7.86 -22.23 4.74
C PHE A 190 8.16 -23.55 5.48
N LEU A 191 7.32 -24.58 5.28
CA LEU A 191 7.45 -25.87 5.96
C LEU A 191 8.36 -26.88 5.23
N THR A 192 8.66 -26.67 3.95
CA THR A 192 9.55 -27.50 3.13
C THR A 192 10.96 -26.95 3.08
#